data_AF-A0A5C8TG71-F1
#
_entry.id   AF-A0A5C8TG71-F1
#
_cell.length_a   1.000
_cell.length_b   1.000
_cell.length_c   1.000
_cell.angle_alpha   90.00
_cell.angle_beta   90.00
_cell.angle_gamma   90.00
#
_symmetry.space_group_name_H-M   'P 1'
#
loop_
_entity.id
_entity.type
_entity.pdbx_description
1 polymer ?
#
loop_
_entity_poly.entity_id
_entity_poly.type
_entity_poly.pdbx_seq_one_letter_code
_entity_poly.pdbx_strand_id
1 'polypeptide(L)'
;MRENRKHRGSDIIKHRTVAIIGDVTSRRQGSAIAAESDGGERTSRASESPAAPALRFAPPEDPAALGRAWQAHLAPVFAVSFGPETDLTVPIAMRSYHLGELLVGDVIAPAHILERSPEMIRQQGLDHILLQFYRRGQSLVETDHDAEPVGEVQCIVFDLAQPARIVAGAVDATNVVIPRVLLEKQGCHPDALHGRPLDHDGDPFGRLVHSFVANVVACGDRLDQREALAAAAAITQLCATWLRGRDAGNPVPHQDVRIRVRRFIEAELGNPKLSPALIAARLGLSRSTLYRVFAPNGIVSYIRDRRLMHAMRMLVRDEAQPARVSRVAFAVGFSDERTFRRAFKRRFGFIPSDAAQRPGPGRGPEPLSVLQTWIESL
;
A
#
# COMPACT_ATOMS: atom_id res chain seq x y z
N MET A 1 -22.91 -0.07 -46.54
CA MET A 1 -23.02 -1.45 -46.01
C MET A 1 -21.68 -1.76 -45.35
N ARG A 2 -21.34 -1.47 -44.08
CA ARG A 2 -22.01 -1.54 -42.76
C ARG A 2 -22.65 -2.89 -42.42
N GLU A 3 -22.21 -3.39 -41.24
CA GLU A 3 -22.62 -4.58 -40.47
C GLU A 3 -22.09 -5.91 -41.04
N ASN A 4 -21.52 -6.87 -40.30
CA ASN A 4 -21.71 -7.25 -38.90
C ASN A 4 -20.54 -8.18 -38.48
N ARG A 5 -19.66 -7.78 -37.55
CA ARG A 5 -18.59 -8.68 -37.02
C ARG A 5 -18.22 -8.42 -35.56
N LYS A 6 -19.18 -7.92 -34.76
CA LYS A 6 -18.96 -7.47 -33.37
C LYS A 6 -19.73 -8.26 -32.30
N HIS A 7 -20.24 -9.46 -32.59
CA HIS A 7 -21.13 -10.17 -31.66
C HIS A 7 -20.81 -11.65 -31.38
N ARG A 8 -19.58 -12.13 -31.63
CA ARG A 8 -19.21 -13.53 -31.31
C ARG A 8 -18.17 -13.72 -30.20
N GLY A 9 -17.65 -12.65 -29.60
CA GLY A 9 -16.67 -12.75 -28.52
C GLY A 9 -17.24 -12.65 -27.09
N SER A 10 -18.46 -12.15 -26.93
CA SER A 10 -19.02 -11.82 -25.60
C SER A 10 -19.73 -12.98 -24.90
N ASP A 11 -20.15 -14.02 -25.64
CA ASP A 11 -20.94 -15.13 -25.08
C ASP A 11 -20.09 -16.32 -24.62
N ILE A 12 -18.80 -16.36 -24.97
CA ILE A 12 -17.88 -17.43 -24.56
C ILE A 12 -17.27 -17.15 -23.17
N ILE A 13 -17.37 -15.91 -22.67
CA ILE A 13 -16.79 -15.49 -21.38
C ILE A 13 -17.76 -15.70 -20.21
N LYS A 14 -19.08 -15.76 -20.45
CA LYS A 14 -20.09 -15.95 -19.39
C LYS A 14 -20.25 -17.40 -18.89
N HIS A 15 -19.67 -18.38 -19.57
CA HIS A 15 -19.78 -19.80 -19.19
C HIS A 15 -18.56 -20.39 -18.48
N ARG A 16 -17.57 -19.55 -18.13
CA ARG A 16 -16.39 -19.98 -17.34
C ARG A 16 -16.36 -19.47 -15.89
N THR A 17 -17.36 -18.70 -15.46
CA THR A 17 -17.47 -18.16 -14.09
C THR A 17 -18.03 -19.18 -13.08
N VAL A 18 -18.55 -20.33 -13.53
CA VAL A 18 -19.21 -21.34 -12.67
C VAL A 18 -18.63 -22.71 -12.97
N ALA A 19 -17.40 -23.01 -12.51
CA ALA A 19 -16.87 -24.37 -12.36
C ALA A 19 -15.43 -24.40 -11.79
N ILE A 20 -15.10 -23.63 -10.75
CA ILE A 20 -13.82 -23.84 -10.02
C ILE A 20 -13.99 -23.52 -8.53
N ILE A 21 -14.94 -24.16 -7.84
CA ILE A 21 -14.88 -24.30 -6.37
C ILE A 21 -15.48 -25.65 -6.02
N GLY A 22 -14.63 -26.65 -5.79
CA GLY A 22 -14.99 -28.00 -5.43
C GLY A 22 -14.09 -28.54 -4.32
N ASP A 23 -14.63 -28.51 -3.10
CA ASP A 23 -14.47 -29.45 -2.00
C ASP A 23 -13.05 -29.86 -1.53
N VAL A 24 -12.64 -29.38 -0.35
CA VAL A 24 -11.65 -30.07 0.49
C VAL A 24 -12.04 -29.98 1.97
N THR A 25 -12.56 -31.09 2.49
CA THR A 25 -12.79 -31.36 3.91
C THR A 25 -11.51 -31.71 4.67
N SER A 26 -11.34 -31.07 5.84
CA SER A 26 -10.84 -31.58 7.13
C SER A 26 -9.71 -32.62 7.18
N ARG A 27 -8.62 -32.28 7.89
CA ARG A 27 -8.00 -33.15 8.92
C ARG A 27 -7.14 -32.35 9.91
N ARG A 28 -7.54 -32.39 11.19
CA ARG A 28 -6.77 -32.00 12.37
C ARG A 28 -5.87 -33.15 12.83
N GLN A 29 -4.67 -32.81 13.31
CA GLN A 29 -3.83 -33.45 14.35
C GLN A 29 -2.52 -32.64 14.33
N GLY A 30 -1.96 -32.01 15.37
CA GLY A 30 -1.98 -32.28 16.80
C GLY A 30 -0.58 -32.69 17.22
N SER A 31 0.25 -31.78 17.75
CA SER A 31 1.21 -32.09 18.82
C SER A 31 1.85 -30.82 19.39
N ALA A 32 1.72 -30.67 20.70
CA ALA A 32 2.37 -29.67 21.54
C ALA A 32 3.62 -30.29 22.15
N ILE A 33 4.70 -29.52 22.28
CA ILE A 33 5.77 -29.80 23.25
C ILE A 33 6.18 -28.48 23.90
N ALA A 34 5.92 -28.39 25.20
CA ALA A 34 6.36 -27.34 26.09
C ALA A 34 7.79 -27.61 26.56
N ALA A 35 8.57 -26.55 26.80
CA ALA A 35 9.74 -26.56 27.67
C ALA A 35 9.90 -25.18 28.31
N GLU A 36 9.63 -25.13 29.62
CA GLU A 36 9.97 -24.04 30.54
C GLU A 36 11.37 -24.28 31.15
N SER A 37 12.10 -23.19 31.37
CA SER A 37 13.02 -22.89 32.49
C SER A 37 13.77 -21.62 32.09
N ASP A 38 13.42 -20.45 32.62
CA ASP A 38 13.72 -19.88 33.96
C ASP A 38 15.20 -19.59 34.20
N GLY A 39 15.49 -18.34 34.58
CA GLY A 39 16.81 -17.90 35.03
C GLY A 39 17.29 -16.56 34.45
N GLY A 40 17.01 -15.46 35.17
CA GLY A 40 17.96 -14.34 35.25
C GLY A 40 17.44 -12.95 34.88
N GLU A 41 16.64 -12.34 35.75
CA GLU A 41 16.39 -10.90 35.77
C GLU A 41 17.71 -10.12 35.91
N ARG A 42 18.09 -9.43 34.82
CA ARG A 42 18.87 -8.19 34.89
C ARG A 42 18.04 -7.10 34.25
N THR A 43 17.36 -6.32 35.09
CA THR A 43 16.64 -5.11 34.72
C THR A 43 17.62 -4.05 34.22
N SER A 44 18.01 -4.16 32.94
CA SER A 44 18.48 -3.05 32.14
C SER A 44 17.24 -2.24 31.76
N ARG A 45 17.15 -0.97 32.20
CA ARG A 45 16.20 0.00 31.63
C ARG A 45 16.61 0.24 30.17
N ALA A 46 16.23 -0.67 29.28
CA ALA A 46 16.18 -0.40 27.85
C ALA A 46 15.14 0.70 27.68
N SER A 47 15.54 1.81 27.07
CA SER A 47 14.57 2.78 26.56
C SER A 47 13.69 2.03 25.55
N GLU A 48 12.43 1.77 25.91
CA GLU A 48 11.46 1.17 25.00
C GLU A 48 11.21 2.16 23.86
N SER A 49 11.98 2.03 22.78
CA SER A 49 11.68 2.67 21.52
C SER A 49 10.31 2.16 21.06
N PRO A 50 9.40 3.05 20.66
CA PRO A 50 8.04 2.64 20.30
C PRO A 50 8.07 1.71 19.09
N ALA A 51 7.34 0.59 19.20
CA ALA A 51 7.18 -0.39 18.13
C ALA A 51 6.57 0.25 16.87
N ALA A 52 6.81 -0.37 15.71
CA ALA A 52 6.26 0.05 14.44
C ALA A 52 4.72 0.25 14.52
N PRO A 53 4.17 1.37 14.01
CA PRO A 53 2.73 1.60 14.06
C PRO A 53 1.95 0.47 13.38
N ALA A 54 0.97 -0.10 14.08
CA ALA A 54 0.17 -1.23 13.61
C ALA A 54 -1.32 -0.88 13.52
N LEU A 55 -1.97 -1.30 12.43
CA LEU A 55 -3.40 -1.25 12.22
C LEU A 55 -3.91 -2.70 12.16
N ARG A 56 -4.95 -2.99 12.94
CA ARG A 56 -5.61 -4.30 12.94
C ARG A 56 -7.07 -4.11 12.63
N PHE A 57 -7.62 -4.99 11.81
CA PHE A 57 -9.07 -5.11 11.70
C PHE A 57 -9.62 -5.60 13.05
N ALA A 58 -10.56 -4.84 13.60
CA ALA A 58 -11.29 -5.20 14.81
C ALA A 58 -12.69 -5.67 14.41
N PRO A 59 -12.98 -6.97 14.48
CA PRO A 59 -14.32 -7.48 14.24
C PRO A 59 -15.32 -6.82 15.19
N PRO A 60 -16.52 -6.42 14.72
CA PRO A 60 -17.57 -5.91 15.59
C PRO A 60 -18.08 -7.00 16.54
N GLU A 61 -18.63 -6.60 17.69
CA GLU A 61 -19.27 -7.54 18.63
C GLU A 61 -20.49 -8.23 18.02
N ASP A 62 -21.24 -7.52 17.17
CA ASP A 62 -22.36 -8.07 16.41
C ASP A 62 -21.86 -8.77 15.12
N PRO A 63 -21.99 -10.10 15.00
CA PRO A 63 -21.59 -10.83 13.80
C PRO A 63 -22.33 -10.39 12.54
N ALA A 64 -23.58 -9.90 12.67
CA ALA A 64 -24.35 -9.42 11.52
C ALA A 64 -23.78 -8.11 10.92
N ALA A 65 -22.96 -7.39 11.68
CA ALA A 65 -22.26 -6.20 11.21
C ALA A 65 -20.89 -6.49 10.58
N LEU A 66 -20.37 -7.72 10.71
CA LEU A 66 -19.02 -8.10 10.29
C LEU A 66 -18.72 -7.77 8.82
N GLY A 67 -19.65 -8.13 7.92
CA GLY A 67 -19.50 -7.84 6.49
C GLY A 67 -19.39 -6.35 6.20
N ARG A 68 -20.26 -5.52 6.80
CA ARG A 68 -20.22 -4.06 6.62
C ARG A 68 -18.95 -3.44 7.20
N ALA A 69 -18.49 -3.92 8.35
CA ALA A 69 -17.24 -3.48 8.96
C ALA A 69 -16.04 -3.80 8.07
N TRP A 70 -16.01 -5.00 7.48
CA TRP A 70 -14.96 -5.40 6.53
C TRP A 70 -14.97 -4.56 5.25
N GLN A 71 -16.15 -4.33 4.67
CA GLN A 71 -16.32 -3.43 3.52
C GLN A 71 -15.78 -2.03 3.81
N ALA A 72 -16.13 -1.46 4.97
CA ALA A 72 -15.66 -0.14 5.37
C ALA A 72 -14.14 -0.10 5.61
N HIS A 73 -13.55 -1.19 6.11
CA HIS A 73 -12.10 -1.28 6.35
C HIS A 73 -11.31 -1.24 5.04
N LEU A 74 -11.79 -1.91 3.98
CA LEU A 74 -11.13 -2.01 2.68
C LEU A 74 -11.53 -0.93 1.66
N ALA A 75 -12.67 -0.24 1.86
CA ALA A 75 -13.15 0.86 1.01
C ALA A 75 -12.10 1.89 0.56
N PRO A 76 -11.07 2.24 1.36
CA PRO A 76 -9.95 3.08 0.92
C PRO A 76 -9.20 2.60 -0.32
N VAL A 77 -9.23 1.31 -0.61
CA VAL A 77 -8.46 0.69 -1.70
C VAL A 77 -9.40 -0.06 -2.65
N PHE A 78 -10.32 -0.85 -2.11
CA PHE A 78 -11.23 -1.70 -2.87
C PHE A 78 -12.67 -1.56 -2.41
N ALA A 79 -13.61 -1.52 -3.34
CA ALA A 79 -15.01 -1.79 -3.05
C ALA A 79 -15.17 -3.30 -2.86
N VAL A 80 -15.78 -3.72 -1.76
CA VAL A 80 -15.95 -5.14 -1.43
C VAL A 80 -17.41 -5.52 -1.55
N SER A 81 -17.68 -6.64 -2.20
CA SER A 81 -18.99 -7.27 -2.21
C SER A 81 -18.87 -8.75 -1.92
N PHE A 82 -19.94 -9.34 -1.37
CA PHE A 82 -20.00 -10.74 -1.01
C PHE A 82 -20.94 -11.47 -1.97
N GLY A 83 -20.52 -12.65 -2.40
CA GLY A 83 -21.34 -13.51 -3.24
C GLY A 83 -22.31 -14.35 -2.41
N PRO A 84 -23.26 -15.04 -3.04
CA PRO A 84 -24.18 -15.95 -2.34
C PRO A 84 -23.46 -17.12 -1.64
N GLU A 85 -22.27 -17.49 -2.14
CA GLU A 85 -21.41 -18.55 -1.61
C GLU A 85 -20.52 -18.08 -0.43
N THR A 86 -20.57 -16.79 -0.08
CA THR A 86 -19.68 -16.25 0.96
C THR A 86 -20.09 -16.73 2.35
N ASP A 87 -19.20 -17.51 2.98
CA ASP A 87 -19.32 -17.89 4.39
C ASP A 87 -18.60 -16.89 5.30
N LEU A 88 -19.36 -16.00 5.96
CA LEU A 88 -18.84 -15.03 6.93
C LEU A 88 -18.54 -15.63 8.31
N THR A 89 -18.75 -16.93 8.52
CA THR A 89 -18.31 -17.61 9.74
C THR A 89 -16.80 -17.91 9.73
N VAL A 90 -16.18 -17.88 8.54
CA VAL A 90 -14.73 -17.97 8.39
C VAL A 90 -14.07 -16.73 9.03
N PRO A 91 -12.96 -16.89 9.79
CA PRO A 91 -12.28 -15.78 10.42
C PRO A 91 -11.88 -14.67 9.44
N ILE A 92 -12.19 -13.42 9.78
CA ILE A 92 -11.67 -12.23 9.10
C ILE A 92 -10.63 -11.58 10.00
N ALA A 93 -9.41 -11.49 9.51
CA ALA A 93 -8.32 -10.82 10.20
C ALA A 93 -7.47 -10.07 9.19
N MET A 94 -7.05 -8.86 9.54
CA MET A 94 -6.05 -8.13 8.78
C MET A 94 -5.14 -7.39 9.75
N ARG A 95 -3.84 -7.48 9.53
CA ARG A 95 -2.83 -6.72 10.26
C ARG A 95 -1.99 -5.96 9.26
N SER A 96 -1.64 -4.72 9.57
CA SER A 96 -0.78 -3.89 8.73
C SER A 96 0.18 -3.11 9.61
N TYR A 97 1.46 -3.12 9.26
CA TYR A 97 2.52 -2.37 9.92
C TYR A 97 3.03 -1.28 8.99
N HIS A 98 3.16 -0.07 9.53
CA HIS A 98 3.72 1.06 8.81
C HIS A 98 5.25 1.12 9.04
N LEU A 99 6.03 0.67 8.05
CA LEU A 99 7.49 0.60 8.15
C LEU A 99 8.21 1.91 7.75
N GLY A 100 7.47 3.02 7.74
CA GLY A 100 7.96 4.36 7.44
C GLY A 100 7.79 4.76 5.98
N GLU A 101 8.15 3.89 5.03
CA GLU A 101 8.04 4.17 3.59
C GLU A 101 7.20 3.16 2.80
N LEU A 102 6.81 2.05 3.43
CA LEU A 102 5.90 1.07 2.88
C LEU A 102 5.05 0.44 3.98
N LEU A 103 3.98 -0.27 3.57
CA LEU A 103 3.20 -1.10 4.48
C LEU A 103 3.52 -2.58 4.23
N VAL A 104 3.56 -3.36 5.29
CA VAL A 104 3.49 -4.83 5.23
C VAL A 104 2.35 -5.32 6.09
N GLY A 105 1.82 -6.50 5.79
CA GLY A 105 0.74 -7.04 6.59
C GLY A 105 0.35 -8.44 6.17
N ASP A 106 -0.65 -8.98 6.85
CA ASP A 106 -1.32 -10.20 6.43
C ASP A 106 -2.84 -10.03 6.48
N VAL A 107 -3.52 -10.90 5.73
CA VAL A 107 -4.97 -10.95 5.65
C VAL A 107 -5.44 -12.39 5.62
N ILE A 108 -6.50 -12.65 6.37
CA ILE A 108 -7.34 -13.83 6.26
C ILE A 108 -8.76 -13.31 6.02
N ALA A 109 -9.41 -13.78 4.96
CA ALA A 109 -10.76 -13.35 4.64
C ALA A 109 -11.52 -14.44 3.87
N PRO A 110 -12.86 -14.47 3.96
CA PRO A 110 -13.70 -15.38 3.20
C PRO A 110 -13.74 -15.00 1.72
N ALA A 111 -14.37 -15.85 0.92
CA ALA A 111 -14.63 -15.56 -0.48
C ALA A 111 -15.37 -14.24 -0.64
N HIS A 112 -14.85 -13.37 -1.50
CA HIS A 112 -15.41 -12.05 -1.76
C HIS A 112 -14.98 -11.53 -3.13
N ILE A 113 -15.65 -10.47 -3.58
CA ILE A 113 -15.29 -9.74 -4.79
C ILE A 113 -14.73 -8.39 -4.38
N LEU A 114 -13.52 -8.09 -4.87
CA LEU A 114 -12.88 -6.78 -4.73
C LEU A 114 -12.96 -6.05 -6.07
N GLU A 115 -13.29 -4.77 -6.03
CA GLU A 115 -13.30 -3.92 -7.22
C GLU A 115 -12.46 -2.66 -6.99
N ARG A 116 -11.54 -2.42 -7.92
CA ARG A 116 -10.78 -1.20 -8.07
C ARG A 116 -11.31 -0.47 -9.29
N SER A 117 -12.33 0.37 -9.11
CA SER A 117 -12.98 1.04 -10.24
C SER A 117 -12.22 2.29 -10.71
N PRO A 118 -12.39 2.73 -11.96
CA PRO A 118 -11.83 4.00 -12.44
C PRO A 118 -12.24 5.20 -11.58
N GLU A 119 -13.45 5.20 -11.02
CA GLU A 119 -13.91 6.29 -10.15
C GLU A 119 -13.11 6.35 -8.85
N MET A 120 -12.87 5.20 -8.22
CA MET A 120 -12.06 5.14 -7.01
C MET A 120 -10.61 5.57 -7.28
N ILE A 121 -10.06 5.21 -8.45
CA ILE A 121 -8.72 5.64 -8.88
C ILE A 121 -8.64 7.16 -8.97
N ARG A 122 -9.63 7.81 -9.62
CA ARG A 122 -9.69 9.28 -9.71
C ARG A 122 -9.83 9.96 -8.34
N GLN A 123 -10.70 9.42 -7.49
CA GLN A 123 -11.04 10.02 -6.20
C GLN A 123 -9.96 9.85 -5.14
N GLN A 124 -9.20 8.77 -5.17
CA GLN A 124 -8.17 8.47 -4.16
C GLN A 124 -6.77 8.83 -4.68
N GLY A 125 -6.55 8.70 -5.99
CA GLY A 125 -5.29 9.02 -6.66
C GLY A 125 -4.10 8.18 -6.15
N LEU A 126 -4.35 6.97 -5.67
CA LEU A 126 -3.32 6.03 -5.20
C LEU A 126 -2.57 5.46 -6.39
N ASP A 127 -1.25 5.43 -6.32
CA ASP A 127 -0.38 4.90 -7.38
C ASP A 127 0.59 3.80 -6.90
N HIS A 128 0.38 3.32 -5.66
CA HIS A 128 1.16 2.27 -5.02
C HIS A 128 0.99 0.92 -5.72
N ILE A 129 2.00 0.07 -5.52
CA ILE A 129 2.00 -1.33 -5.94
C ILE A 129 1.72 -2.18 -4.73
N LEU A 130 0.65 -2.97 -4.80
CA LEU A 130 0.31 -3.99 -3.82
C LEU A 130 0.80 -5.34 -4.34
N LEU A 131 1.73 -5.96 -3.63
CA LEU A 131 2.11 -7.36 -3.82
C LEU A 131 1.36 -8.21 -2.81
N GLN A 132 0.62 -9.21 -3.28
CA GLN A 132 -0.14 -10.12 -2.44
C GLN A 132 0.33 -11.54 -2.65
N PHE A 133 1.05 -12.08 -1.67
CA PHE A 133 1.60 -13.44 -1.65
C PHE A 133 0.59 -14.40 -1.03
N TYR A 134 -0.02 -15.26 -1.83
CA TYR A 134 -1.00 -16.23 -1.34
C TYR A 134 -0.28 -17.33 -0.57
N ARG A 135 -0.73 -17.59 0.65
CA ARG A 135 -0.37 -18.79 1.42
C ARG A 135 -1.40 -19.90 1.18
N ARG A 136 -2.67 -19.50 1.08
CA ARG A 136 -3.80 -20.35 0.69
C ARG A 136 -4.84 -19.52 -0.06
N GLY A 137 -5.63 -20.19 -0.88
CA GLY A 137 -6.70 -19.59 -1.65
C GLY A 137 -6.36 -19.48 -3.13
N GLN A 138 -7.37 -19.09 -3.90
CA GLN A 138 -7.31 -18.90 -5.33
C GLN A 138 -8.16 -17.68 -5.68
N SER A 139 -7.84 -17.02 -6.78
CA SER A 139 -8.66 -15.90 -7.27
C SER A 139 -8.67 -15.86 -8.80
N LEU A 140 -9.64 -15.16 -9.36
CA LEU A 140 -9.62 -14.72 -10.75
C LEU A 140 -9.43 -13.21 -10.75
N VAL A 141 -8.37 -12.74 -11.39
CA VAL A 141 -8.09 -11.32 -11.53
C VAL A 141 -8.45 -10.88 -12.94
N GLU A 142 -9.46 -10.03 -13.04
CA GLU A 142 -9.94 -9.42 -14.28
C GLU A 142 -9.40 -7.99 -14.36
N THR A 143 -8.66 -7.70 -15.41
CA THR A 143 -8.16 -6.36 -15.77
C THR A 143 -8.79 -5.91 -17.09
N ASP A 144 -8.49 -4.70 -17.56
CA ASP A 144 -8.93 -4.24 -18.87
C ASP A 144 -8.35 -5.07 -20.05
N HIS A 145 -7.29 -5.83 -19.80
CA HIS A 145 -6.56 -6.55 -20.84
C HIS A 145 -6.79 -8.06 -20.77
N ASP A 146 -6.68 -8.63 -19.57
CA ASP A 146 -6.65 -10.07 -19.36
C ASP A 146 -7.48 -10.47 -18.13
N ALA A 147 -7.90 -11.74 -18.12
CA ALA A 147 -8.48 -12.40 -16.96
C ALA A 147 -7.61 -13.61 -16.61
N GLU A 148 -6.87 -13.52 -15.52
CA GLU A 148 -5.85 -14.50 -15.14
C GLU A 148 -6.27 -15.25 -13.87
N PRO A 149 -6.36 -16.59 -13.90
CA PRO A 149 -6.53 -17.37 -12.69
C PRO A 149 -5.25 -17.34 -11.87
N VAL A 150 -5.40 -17.14 -10.57
CA VAL A 150 -4.32 -17.15 -9.59
C VAL A 150 -4.47 -18.40 -8.75
N GLY A 151 -3.46 -19.26 -8.85
CA GLY A 151 -3.37 -20.51 -8.12
C GLY A 151 -2.87 -20.33 -6.69
N GLU A 152 -2.86 -21.46 -5.99
CA GLU A 152 -2.31 -21.56 -4.64
C GLU A 152 -0.80 -21.24 -4.68
N VAL A 153 -0.33 -20.45 -3.71
CA VAL A 153 1.10 -20.10 -3.55
C VAL A 153 1.67 -19.22 -4.68
N GLN A 154 0.84 -18.38 -5.27
CA GLN A 154 1.27 -17.33 -6.22
C GLN A 154 1.25 -15.94 -5.58
N CYS A 155 2.04 -15.03 -6.16
CA CYS A 155 2.01 -13.61 -5.82
C CYS A 155 1.30 -12.84 -6.92
N ILE A 156 0.34 -11.99 -6.57
CA ILE A 156 -0.30 -11.08 -7.53
C ILE A 156 0.31 -9.69 -7.38
N VAL A 157 0.57 -9.04 -8.52
CA VAL A 157 0.95 -7.63 -8.57
C VAL A 157 -0.27 -6.77 -8.90
N PHE A 158 -0.70 -5.93 -7.96
CA PHE A 158 -1.75 -4.94 -8.17
C PHE A 158 -1.15 -3.55 -8.30
N ASP A 159 -1.31 -2.95 -9.47
CA ASP A 159 -1.11 -1.52 -9.66
C ASP A 159 -2.40 -0.79 -9.23
N LEU A 160 -2.37 -0.09 -8.10
CA LEU A 160 -3.56 0.59 -7.57
C LEU A 160 -3.98 1.83 -8.38
N ALA A 161 -3.21 2.20 -9.42
CA ALA A 161 -3.57 3.20 -10.41
C ALA A 161 -4.32 2.62 -11.62
N GLN A 162 -4.57 1.31 -11.65
CA GLN A 162 -5.23 0.61 -12.75
C GLN A 162 -6.49 -0.11 -12.27
N PRO A 163 -7.52 -0.21 -13.12
CA PRO A 163 -8.77 -0.86 -12.73
C PRO A 163 -8.62 -2.37 -12.72
N ALA A 164 -9.24 -3.00 -11.72
CA ALA A 164 -9.27 -4.45 -11.60
C ALA A 164 -10.53 -4.92 -10.87
N ARG A 165 -10.98 -6.12 -11.21
CA ARG A 165 -11.99 -6.86 -10.48
C ARG A 165 -11.41 -8.21 -10.07
N ILE A 166 -11.44 -8.52 -8.78
CA ILE A 166 -10.87 -9.74 -8.23
C ILE A 166 -12.02 -10.56 -7.67
N VAL A 167 -12.24 -11.75 -8.21
CA VAL A 167 -13.14 -12.75 -7.64
C VAL A 167 -12.28 -13.70 -6.81
N ALA A 168 -12.26 -13.53 -5.50
CA ALA A 168 -11.42 -14.33 -4.61
C ALA A 168 -12.26 -15.40 -3.89
N GLY A 169 -11.71 -16.60 -3.80
CA GLY A 169 -12.12 -17.58 -2.79
C GLY A 169 -11.69 -17.15 -1.39
N ALA A 170 -11.82 -18.03 -0.40
CA ALA A 170 -11.22 -17.77 0.91
C ALA A 170 -9.70 -17.62 0.76
N VAL A 171 -9.15 -16.54 1.32
CA VAL A 171 -7.76 -16.13 1.12
C VAL A 171 -7.02 -16.06 2.44
N ASP A 172 -5.78 -16.53 2.41
CA ASP A 172 -4.78 -16.32 3.43
C ASP A 172 -3.52 -15.80 2.72
N ALA A 173 -3.15 -14.54 2.95
CA ALA A 173 -2.08 -13.91 2.19
C ALA A 173 -1.25 -12.91 3.01
N THR A 174 -0.02 -12.70 2.56
CA THR A 174 0.88 -11.63 3.04
C THR A 174 0.89 -10.49 2.02
N ASN A 175 0.78 -9.25 2.48
CA ASN A 175 0.68 -8.06 1.63
C ASN A 175 1.88 -7.14 1.81
N VAL A 176 2.34 -6.55 0.71
CA VAL A 176 3.28 -5.41 0.73
C VAL A 176 2.70 -4.29 -0.13
N VAL A 177 2.58 -3.08 0.42
CA VAL A 177 2.17 -1.89 -0.33
C VAL A 177 3.35 -0.94 -0.45
N ILE A 178 3.89 -0.81 -1.66
CA ILE A 178 5.09 -0.03 -1.96
C ILE A 178 4.71 1.17 -2.83
N PRO A 179 5.07 2.41 -2.47
CA PRO A 179 4.95 3.56 -3.37
C PRO A 179 5.74 3.29 -4.66
N ARG A 180 5.11 3.49 -5.82
CA ARG A 180 5.76 3.24 -7.12
C ARG A 180 7.12 3.90 -7.25
N VAL A 181 7.24 5.14 -6.76
CA VAL A 181 8.49 5.92 -6.82
C VAL A 181 9.66 5.19 -6.13
N LEU A 182 9.43 4.35 -5.13
CA LEU A 182 10.49 3.58 -4.49
C LEU A 182 11.00 2.45 -5.40
N LEU A 183 10.11 1.80 -6.14
CA LEU A 183 10.48 0.80 -7.15
C LEU A 183 11.17 1.46 -8.34
N GLU A 184 10.69 2.62 -8.80
CA GLU A 184 11.28 3.35 -9.91
C GLU A 184 12.70 3.86 -9.60
N LYS A 185 12.95 4.29 -8.37
CA LYS A 185 14.32 4.62 -7.90
C LYS A 185 15.27 3.43 -7.96
N GLN A 186 14.73 2.22 -7.87
CA GLN A 186 15.45 0.97 -8.07
C GLN A 186 15.39 0.51 -9.53
N GLY A 187 15.00 1.35 -10.49
CA GLY A 187 14.91 1.00 -11.91
C GLY A 187 13.87 -0.06 -12.25
N CYS A 188 12.88 -0.28 -11.39
CA CYS A 188 11.77 -1.19 -11.62
C CYS A 188 10.51 -0.41 -12.00
N HIS A 189 9.90 -0.78 -13.14
CA HIS A 189 8.66 -0.20 -13.66
C HIS A 189 7.59 -1.32 -13.75
N PRO A 190 6.77 -1.49 -12.71
CA PRO A 190 5.88 -2.65 -12.57
C PRO A 190 4.52 -2.48 -13.27
N ASP A 191 4.32 -1.41 -14.03
CA ASP A 191 3.05 -1.01 -14.64
C ASP A 191 2.42 -2.14 -15.47
N ALA A 192 3.23 -2.84 -16.26
CA ALA A 192 2.77 -3.93 -17.10
C ALA A 192 2.46 -5.21 -16.31
N LEU A 193 2.95 -5.34 -15.06
CA LEU A 193 2.72 -6.52 -14.23
C LEU A 193 1.33 -6.55 -13.59
N HIS A 194 0.52 -5.51 -13.77
CA HIS A 194 -0.80 -5.42 -13.15
C HIS A 194 -1.67 -6.65 -13.46
N GLY A 195 -2.19 -7.28 -12.41
CA GLY A 195 -3.07 -8.43 -12.47
C GLY A 195 -2.37 -9.75 -12.80
N ARG A 196 -1.04 -9.76 -12.98
CA ARG A 196 -0.32 -10.98 -13.35
C ARG A 196 -0.01 -11.84 -12.13
N PRO A 197 -0.28 -13.16 -12.19
CA PRO A 197 0.24 -14.10 -11.22
C PRO A 197 1.73 -14.34 -11.46
N LEU A 198 2.51 -14.23 -10.40
CA LEU A 198 3.93 -14.55 -10.37
C LEU A 198 4.14 -15.76 -9.47
N ASP A 199 4.81 -16.77 -9.99
CA ASP A 199 5.27 -17.89 -9.19
C ASP A 199 6.44 -17.44 -8.30
N HIS A 200 6.15 -17.19 -7.02
CA HIS A 200 7.17 -16.87 -6.03
C HIS A 200 7.75 -18.12 -5.38
N ASP A 201 7.08 -19.27 -5.47
CA ASP A 201 7.51 -20.50 -4.81
C ASP A 201 8.43 -21.31 -5.69
N GLY A 202 8.18 -21.42 -6.99
CA GLY A 202 9.11 -22.05 -7.94
C GLY A 202 10.39 -21.24 -8.18
N ASP A 203 10.35 -19.92 -7.98
CA ASP A 203 11.51 -19.02 -8.13
C ASP A 203 12.33 -18.93 -6.83
N PRO A 204 13.62 -19.35 -6.82
CA PRO A 204 14.47 -19.25 -5.64
C PRO A 204 14.56 -17.84 -5.05
N PHE A 205 14.63 -16.79 -5.87
CA PHE A 205 14.69 -15.42 -5.37
C PHE A 205 13.32 -14.95 -4.87
N GLY A 206 12.24 -15.35 -5.56
CA GLY A 206 10.86 -15.13 -5.12
C GLY A 206 10.59 -15.71 -3.73
N ARG A 207 11.08 -16.92 -3.45
CA ARG A 207 10.98 -17.55 -2.12
C ARG A 207 11.69 -16.73 -1.05
N LEU A 208 12.87 -16.19 -1.36
CA LEU A 208 13.60 -15.32 -0.43
C LEU A 208 12.83 -14.02 -0.17
N VAL A 209 12.25 -13.40 -1.19
CA VAL A 209 11.41 -12.20 -1.04
C VAL A 209 10.21 -12.50 -0.14
N HIS A 210 9.45 -13.55 -0.44
CA HIS A 210 8.27 -13.91 0.35
C HIS A 210 8.65 -14.26 1.80
N SER A 211 9.70 -15.06 2.01
CA SER A 211 10.18 -15.43 3.34
C SER A 211 10.61 -14.20 4.15
N PHE A 212 11.34 -13.27 3.54
CA PHE A 212 11.74 -12.04 4.23
C PHE A 212 10.53 -11.20 4.64
N VAL A 213 9.58 -10.97 3.73
CA VAL A 213 8.34 -10.22 4.01
C VAL A 213 7.53 -10.89 5.12
N ALA A 214 7.32 -12.21 5.03
CA ALA A 214 6.55 -12.96 6.03
C ALA A 214 7.19 -12.88 7.42
N ASN A 215 8.52 -12.97 7.51
CA ASN A 215 9.23 -12.81 8.78
C ASN A 215 9.16 -11.38 9.33
N VAL A 216 9.22 -10.36 8.48
CA VAL A 216 9.02 -8.96 8.92
C VAL A 216 7.61 -8.77 9.48
N VAL A 217 6.58 -9.34 8.85
CA VAL A 217 5.20 -9.30 9.37
C VAL A 217 5.09 -10.02 10.71
N ALA A 218 5.74 -11.18 10.86
CA ALA A 218 5.75 -11.95 12.11
C ALA A 218 6.44 -11.19 13.26
N CYS A 219 7.47 -10.40 12.95
CA CYS A 219 8.22 -9.60 13.92
C CYS A 219 7.66 -8.18 14.12
N GLY A 220 6.64 -7.76 13.39
CA GLY A 220 6.23 -6.35 13.29
C GLY A 220 5.97 -5.64 14.62
N ASP A 221 5.37 -6.33 15.60
CA ASP A 221 5.10 -5.80 16.95
C ASP A 221 6.36 -5.54 17.79
N ARG A 222 7.50 -6.10 17.38
CA ARG A 222 8.77 -6.05 18.11
C ARG A 222 9.82 -5.18 17.42
N LEU A 223 9.55 -4.71 16.20
CA LEU A 223 10.46 -3.85 15.47
C LEU A 223 10.39 -2.44 16.01
N ASP A 224 11.52 -1.89 16.41
CA ASP A 224 11.62 -0.46 16.65
C ASP A 224 11.59 0.34 15.32
N GLN A 225 11.55 1.67 15.43
CA GLN A 225 11.47 2.54 14.26
C GLN A 225 12.67 2.41 13.31
N ARG A 226 13.88 2.21 13.84
CA ARG A 226 15.11 2.09 13.03
C ARG A 226 15.12 0.75 12.28
N GLU A 227 14.76 -0.33 12.96
CA GLU A 227 14.64 -1.67 12.39
C GLU A 227 13.53 -1.72 11.32
N ALA A 228 12.39 -1.08 11.57
CA ALA A 228 11.30 -0.97 10.61
C ALA A 228 11.73 -0.25 9.33
N LEU A 229 12.45 0.88 9.45
CA LEU A 229 13.00 1.61 8.29
C LEU A 229 14.02 0.78 7.50
N ALA A 230 14.87 0.00 8.19
CA ALA A 230 15.83 -0.89 7.54
C ALA A 230 15.12 -2.04 6.80
N ALA A 231 14.09 -2.64 7.42
CA ALA A 231 13.26 -3.66 6.79
C ALA A 231 12.53 -3.11 5.56
N ALA A 232 12.00 -1.89 5.60
CA ALA A 232 11.37 -1.23 4.46
C ALA A 232 12.33 -1.06 3.27
N ALA A 233 13.57 -0.62 3.53
CA ALA A 233 14.58 -0.47 2.49
C ALA A 233 14.94 -1.82 1.86
N ALA A 234 15.12 -2.86 2.68
CA ALA A 234 15.41 -4.21 2.21
C ALA A 234 14.25 -4.81 1.39
N ILE A 235 13.00 -4.71 1.86
CA ILE A 235 11.81 -5.17 1.12
C ILE A 235 11.72 -4.47 -0.23
N THR A 236 11.89 -3.15 -0.26
CA THR A 236 11.85 -2.38 -1.51
C THR A 236 12.87 -2.90 -2.52
N GLN A 237 14.11 -3.10 -2.09
CA GLN A 237 15.20 -3.58 -2.95
C GLN A 237 14.94 -5.02 -3.44
N LEU A 238 14.53 -5.92 -2.54
CA LEU A 238 14.22 -7.32 -2.88
C LEU A 238 13.06 -7.41 -3.87
N CYS A 239 11.95 -6.72 -3.60
CA CYS A 239 10.81 -6.68 -4.51
C CYS A 239 11.19 -6.05 -5.86
N ALA A 240 11.89 -4.92 -5.88
CA ALA A 240 12.31 -4.29 -7.14
C ALA A 240 13.20 -5.20 -7.99
N THR A 241 14.15 -5.92 -7.37
CA THR A 241 15.01 -6.89 -8.06
C THR A 241 14.19 -8.05 -8.60
N TRP A 242 13.26 -8.59 -7.80
CA TRP A 242 12.45 -9.75 -8.19
C TRP A 242 11.47 -9.44 -9.32
N LEU A 243 10.91 -8.24 -9.34
CA LEU A 243 9.98 -7.78 -10.37
C LEU A 243 10.69 -7.34 -11.66
N ARG A 244 11.97 -6.98 -11.60
CA ARG A 244 12.71 -6.44 -12.75
C ARG A 244 12.85 -7.47 -13.88
N GLY A 245 12.67 -7.01 -15.11
CA GLY A 245 12.88 -7.85 -16.30
C GLY A 245 11.80 -8.92 -16.50
N ARG A 246 10.74 -8.91 -15.68
CA ARG A 246 9.55 -9.71 -15.93
C ARG A 246 8.74 -9.01 -17.03
N ASP A 247 8.84 -9.55 -18.24
CA ASP A 247 8.14 -9.03 -19.41
C ASP A 247 6.64 -9.28 -19.29
N ALA A 248 5.87 -8.19 -19.31
CA ALA A 248 4.41 -8.20 -19.42
C ALA A 248 3.89 -7.40 -20.62
N GLY A 249 4.75 -7.10 -21.58
CA GLY A 249 4.42 -6.24 -22.71
C GLY A 249 4.60 -4.76 -22.40
N ASN A 250 3.93 -3.91 -23.19
CA ASN A 250 4.12 -2.47 -23.11
C ASN A 250 3.46 -1.88 -21.85
N PRO A 251 4.15 -0.99 -21.11
CA PRO A 251 3.55 -0.26 -19.99
C PRO A 251 2.30 0.48 -20.44
N VAL A 252 1.19 0.32 -19.71
CA VAL A 252 -0.02 1.10 -19.93
C VAL A 252 0.21 2.49 -19.31
N PRO A 253 0.21 3.59 -20.08
CA PRO A 253 0.41 4.91 -19.52
C PRO A 253 -0.72 5.24 -18.55
N HIS A 254 -0.39 5.65 -17.31
CA HIS A 254 -1.41 6.15 -16.39
C HIS A 254 -2.15 7.34 -17.00
N GLN A 255 -3.44 7.17 -17.27
CA GLN A 255 -4.26 8.22 -17.85
C GLN A 255 -4.79 9.20 -16.80
N ASP A 256 -4.79 8.82 -15.52
CA ASP A 256 -5.32 9.66 -14.46
C ASP A 256 -4.44 10.92 -14.23
N VAL A 257 -5.09 12.08 -14.35
CA VAL A 257 -4.44 13.39 -14.22
C VAL A 257 -3.89 13.61 -12.81
N ARG A 258 -4.62 13.19 -11.77
CA ARG A 258 -4.21 13.40 -10.38
C ARG A 258 -2.96 12.59 -10.07
N ILE A 259 -2.88 11.34 -10.52
CA ILE A 259 -1.69 10.48 -10.38
C ILE A 259 -0.49 11.10 -11.09
N ARG A 260 -0.66 11.51 -12.36
CA ARG A 260 0.42 12.19 -13.11
C ARG A 260 0.93 13.45 -12.40
N VAL A 261 0.02 14.25 -11.84
CA VAL A 261 0.39 15.46 -11.09
C VAL A 261 1.08 15.11 -9.77
N ARG A 262 0.58 14.13 -9.00
CA ARG A 262 1.22 13.66 -7.76
C ARG A 262 2.66 13.22 -8.03
N ARG A 263 2.87 12.39 -9.07
CA ARG A 263 4.22 11.93 -9.47
C ARG A 263 5.15 13.09 -9.79
N PHE A 264 4.68 14.07 -10.56
CA PHE A 264 5.46 15.26 -10.87
C PHE A 264 5.81 16.07 -9.60
N ILE A 265 4.86 16.22 -8.67
CA ILE A 265 5.10 16.90 -7.40
C ILE A 265 6.19 16.19 -6.60
N GLU A 266 6.11 14.87 -6.44
CA GLU A 266 7.10 14.09 -5.69
C GLU A 266 8.51 14.21 -6.26
N ALA A 267 8.64 14.18 -7.59
CA ALA A 267 9.93 14.36 -8.27
C ALA A 267 10.53 15.76 -8.07
N GLU A 268 9.69 16.78 -7.89
CA GLU A 268 10.08 18.18 -7.79
C GLU A 268 9.94 18.75 -6.36
N LEU A 269 9.74 17.92 -5.33
CA LEU A 269 9.40 18.39 -3.98
C LEU A 269 10.42 19.39 -3.40
N GLY A 270 11.71 19.15 -3.67
CA GLY A 270 12.82 20.00 -3.24
C GLY A 270 13.00 21.28 -4.07
N ASN A 271 12.31 21.42 -5.21
CA ASN A 271 12.39 22.62 -6.05
C ASN A 271 11.59 23.77 -5.41
N PRO A 272 12.22 24.85 -4.92
CA PRO A 272 11.49 25.95 -4.27
C PRO A 272 10.56 26.70 -5.24
N LYS A 273 10.76 26.57 -6.56
CA LYS A 273 9.91 27.17 -7.60
C LYS A 273 8.71 26.29 -7.98
N LEU A 274 8.57 25.09 -7.39
CA LEU A 274 7.42 24.23 -7.63
C LEU A 274 6.13 24.96 -7.28
N SER A 275 5.31 25.20 -8.30
CA SER A 275 4.07 25.97 -8.21
C SER A 275 3.00 25.37 -9.15
N PRO A 276 1.71 25.64 -8.91
CA PRO A 276 0.65 25.17 -9.81
C PRO A 276 0.84 25.64 -11.26
N ALA A 277 1.42 26.82 -11.47
CA ALA A 277 1.72 27.33 -12.81
C ALA A 277 2.82 26.51 -13.50
N LEU A 278 3.89 26.15 -12.77
CA LEU A 278 4.96 25.29 -13.30
C LEU A 278 4.41 23.90 -13.65
N ILE A 279 3.61 23.30 -12.77
CA ILE A 279 3.00 21.98 -12.96
C ILE A 279 2.10 21.99 -14.21
N ALA A 280 1.24 23.01 -14.32
CA ALA A 280 0.33 23.20 -15.46
C ALA A 280 1.12 23.26 -16.78
N ALA A 281 2.15 24.10 -16.84
CA ALA A 281 3.00 24.24 -18.01
C ALA A 281 3.73 22.93 -18.36
N ARG A 282 4.28 22.24 -17.36
CA ARG A 282 5.12 21.06 -17.59
C ARG A 282 4.34 19.80 -17.98
N LEU A 283 3.09 19.69 -17.52
CA LEU A 283 2.21 18.55 -17.79
C LEU A 283 1.16 18.81 -18.89
N GLY A 284 1.14 20.02 -19.47
CA GLY A 284 0.16 20.41 -20.49
C GLY A 284 -1.27 20.50 -19.95
N LEU A 285 -1.44 20.94 -18.69
CA LEU A 285 -2.72 21.01 -18.00
C LEU A 285 -3.15 22.46 -17.76
N SER A 286 -4.46 22.73 -17.74
CA SER A 286 -4.96 24.02 -17.28
C SER A 286 -4.86 24.15 -15.75
N ARG A 287 -4.70 25.38 -15.24
CA ARG A 287 -4.77 25.65 -13.80
C ARG A 287 -6.11 25.21 -13.20
N SER A 288 -7.22 25.41 -13.92
CA SER A 288 -8.55 24.96 -13.49
C SER A 288 -8.64 23.45 -13.29
N THR A 289 -7.99 22.66 -14.16
CA THR A 289 -7.91 21.21 -14.01
C THR A 289 -7.14 20.84 -12.74
N LEU A 290 -5.99 21.47 -12.48
CA LEU A 290 -5.22 21.20 -11.26
C LEU A 290 -6.01 21.49 -9.97
N TYR A 291 -6.71 22.62 -9.90
CA TYR A 291 -7.52 22.92 -8.72
C TYR A 291 -8.70 21.97 -8.55
N ARG A 292 -9.35 21.58 -9.66
CA ARG A 292 -10.48 20.64 -9.65
C ARG A 292 -10.06 19.25 -9.15
N VAL A 293 -8.95 18.70 -9.63
CA VAL A 293 -8.52 17.33 -9.26
C VAL A 293 -7.87 17.23 -7.88
N PHE A 294 -7.55 18.36 -7.24
CA PHE A 294 -7.04 18.43 -5.86
C PHE A 294 -8.02 19.10 -4.88
N ALA A 295 -9.27 19.34 -5.29
CA ALA A 295 -10.31 19.83 -4.39
C ALA A 295 -10.63 18.79 -3.28
N PRO A 296 -11.09 19.20 -2.09
CA PRO A 296 -11.36 20.60 -1.69
C PRO A 296 -10.11 21.35 -1.22
N ASN A 297 -9.07 20.65 -0.75
CA ASN A 297 -7.92 21.26 -0.07
C ASN A 297 -6.98 22.04 -1.01
N GLY A 298 -7.02 21.73 -2.31
CA GLY A 298 -6.25 22.38 -3.35
C GLY A 298 -4.80 21.91 -3.45
N ILE A 299 -4.24 22.05 -4.65
CA ILE A 299 -2.88 21.58 -4.99
C ILE A 299 -1.78 22.26 -4.16
N VAL A 300 -1.97 23.52 -3.74
CA VAL A 300 -0.97 24.25 -2.93
C VAL A 300 -0.87 23.67 -1.52
N SER A 301 -2.02 23.33 -0.89
CA SER A 301 -1.98 22.65 0.41
C SER A 301 -1.34 21.28 0.27
N TYR A 302 -1.70 20.54 -0.78
CA TYR A 302 -1.10 19.24 -1.07
C TYR A 302 0.43 19.29 -1.17
N ILE A 303 1.00 20.20 -1.98
CA ILE A 303 2.46 20.36 -2.10
C ILE A 303 3.09 20.66 -0.74
N ARG A 304 2.50 21.60 0.03
CA ARG A 304 3.00 21.96 1.36
C ARG A 304 3.00 20.76 2.31
N ASP A 305 1.92 20.00 2.34
CA ASP A 305 1.77 18.86 3.24
C ASP A 305 2.76 17.75 2.87
N ARG A 306 2.95 17.47 1.57
CA ARG A 306 3.99 16.53 1.10
C ARG A 306 5.41 16.97 1.49
N ARG A 307 5.75 18.26 1.36
CA ARG A 307 7.04 18.80 1.82
C ARG A 307 7.25 18.62 3.32
N LEU A 308 6.22 18.87 4.12
CA LEU A 308 6.29 18.69 5.58
C LEU A 308 6.48 17.23 5.99
N MET A 309 5.82 16.31 5.30
CA MET A 309 5.97 14.86 5.54
C MET A 309 7.34 14.35 5.12
N HIS A 310 7.87 14.84 3.99
CA HIS A 310 9.25 14.56 3.61
C HIS A 310 10.26 15.10 4.65
N ALA A 311 10.02 16.30 5.17
CA ALA A 311 10.86 16.88 6.23
C ALA A 311 10.83 16.06 7.52
N MET A 312 9.65 15.56 7.93
CA MET A 312 9.53 14.67 9.08
C MET A 312 10.40 13.41 8.92
N ARG A 313 10.36 12.77 7.73
CA ARG A 313 11.21 11.61 7.43
C ARG A 313 12.70 11.94 7.51
N MET A 314 13.12 13.08 6.99
CA MET A 314 14.52 13.52 7.05
C MET A 314 14.98 13.77 8.50
N LEU A 315 14.12 14.36 9.33
CA LEU A 315 14.45 14.68 10.73
C LEU A 315 14.53 13.44 11.62
N VAL A 316 13.76 12.38 11.31
CA VAL A 316 13.75 11.12 12.06
C VAL A 316 14.93 10.21 11.66
N ARG A 317 15.36 10.22 10.40
CA ARG A 317 16.42 9.33 9.90
C ARG A 317 17.81 9.59 10.48
N ASP A 318 18.06 10.79 11.01
CA ASP A 318 19.39 11.26 11.37
C ASP A 318 19.52 11.45 12.90
N GLU A 319 19.37 10.35 13.65
CA GLU A 319 19.55 10.34 15.11
C GLU A 319 20.99 10.69 15.53
N ALA A 320 21.98 10.40 14.67
CA ALA A 320 23.40 10.57 14.95
C ALA A 320 23.93 11.99 14.72
N GLN A 321 23.29 12.76 13.84
CA GLN A 321 23.52 14.20 13.67
C GLN A 321 22.18 14.87 13.40
N PRO A 322 21.58 15.60 14.36
CA PRO A 322 20.33 16.30 14.10
C PRO A 322 20.56 17.25 12.91
N ALA A 323 20.00 16.89 11.74
CA ALA A 323 20.10 17.69 10.56
C ALA A 323 19.61 19.09 10.93
N ARG A 324 20.46 20.12 10.76
CA ARG A 324 20.07 21.50 11.09
C ARG A 324 18.71 21.76 10.47
N VAL A 325 17.72 22.12 11.30
CA VAL A 325 16.32 22.31 10.89
C VAL A 325 16.21 23.21 9.65
N SER A 326 17.08 24.21 9.53
CA SER A 326 17.26 25.05 8.34
C SER A 326 17.60 24.26 7.07
N ARG A 327 18.58 23.35 7.13
CA ARG A 327 18.98 22.50 6.00
C ARG A 327 17.82 21.63 5.53
N VAL A 328 17.06 21.04 6.45
CA VAL A 328 15.86 20.26 6.09
C VAL A 328 14.82 21.15 5.43
N ALA A 329 14.55 22.33 5.99
CA ALA A 329 13.59 23.27 5.41
C ALA A 329 13.92 23.62 3.96
N PHE A 330 15.18 23.95 3.66
CA PHE A 330 15.62 24.26 2.30
C PHE A 330 15.62 23.02 1.39
N ALA A 331 16.05 21.87 1.89
CA ALA A 331 16.08 20.62 1.11
C ALA A 331 14.69 20.19 0.64
N VAL A 332 13.66 20.42 1.45
CA VAL A 332 12.26 20.15 1.08
C VAL A 332 11.58 21.33 0.36
N GLY A 333 12.33 22.34 -0.07
CA GLY A 333 11.83 23.41 -0.94
C GLY A 333 11.11 24.57 -0.24
N PHE A 334 11.25 24.76 1.08
CA PHE A 334 10.82 26.01 1.72
C PHE A 334 11.85 27.12 1.49
N SER A 335 11.38 28.34 1.28
CA SER A 335 12.23 29.53 1.07
C SER A 335 12.84 30.08 2.35
N ASP A 336 12.26 29.78 3.51
CA ASP A 336 12.75 30.24 4.81
C ASP A 336 12.33 29.29 5.95
N GLU A 337 13.19 29.21 6.98
CA GLU A 337 13.00 28.32 8.12
C GLU A 337 11.80 28.71 9.00
N ARG A 338 11.48 30.00 9.10
CA ARG A 338 10.40 30.50 9.99
C ARG A 338 9.04 30.02 9.49
N THR A 339 8.80 30.13 8.18
CA THR A 339 7.60 29.62 7.51
C THR A 339 7.50 28.11 7.64
N PHE A 340 8.62 27.39 7.45
CA PHE A 340 8.69 25.96 7.64
C PHE A 340 8.29 25.54 9.06
N ARG A 341 8.94 26.10 10.10
CA ARG A 341 8.65 25.76 11.52
C ARG A 341 7.19 25.96 11.89
N ARG A 342 6.58 27.07 11.45
CA ARG A 342 5.16 27.36 11.70
C ARG A 342 4.24 26.36 10.99
N ALA A 343 4.53 26.03 9.73
CA ALA A 343 3.76 25.06 8.97
C ALA A 343 3.88 23.65 9.56
N PHE A 344 5.10 23.26 9.96
CA PHE A 344 5.39 21.98 10.61
C PHE A 344 4.66 21.84 11.94
N LYS A 345 4.78 22.83 12.83
CA LYS A 345 4.07 22.83 14.12
C LYS A 345 2.57 22.76 13.94
N ARG A 346 2.02 23.48 12.96
CA ARG A 346 0.58 23.42 12.66
C ARG A 346 0.15 22.03 12.18
N ARG A 347 0.99 21.33 11.42
CA ARG A 347 0.67 20.02 10.84
C ARG A 347 0.83 18.86 11.82
N PHE A 348 1.85 18.91 12.67
CA PHE A 348 2.26 17.79 13.54
C PHE A 348 2.07 18.06 15.03
N GLY A 349 1.77 19.30 15.44
CA GLY A 349 1.52 19.67 16.84
C GLY A 349 2.78 19.99 17.65
N PHE A 350 3.97 19.73 17.14
CA PHE A 350 5.26 20.00 17.81
C PHE A 350 6.28 20.64 16.86
N ILE A 351 7.41 21.11 17.39
CA ILE A 351 8.44 21.80 16.59
C ILE A 351 9.40 20.81 15.92
N PRO A 352 9.99 21.14 14.76
CA PRO A 352 10.86 20.22 14.01
C PRO A 352 12.04 19.64 14.81
N SER A 353 12.58 20.38 15.78
CA SER A 353 13.69 19.92 16.63
C SER A 353 13.35 18.71 17.49
N ASP A 354 12.06 18.52 17.79
CA ASP A 354 11.60 17.46 18.69
C ASP A 354 11.23 16.20 17.89
N ALA A 355 11.32 16.24 16.55
CA ALA A 355 10.84 15.18 15.67
C ALA A 355 11.55 13.83 15.90
N ALA A 356 12.86 13.83 16.16
CA ALA A 356 13.62 12.61 16.42
C ALA A 356 13.26 11.91 17.74
N GLN A 357 12.61 12.63 18.67
CA GLN A 357 12.19 12.09 19.98
C GLN A 357 10.71 11.70 20.00
N ARG A 358 10.01 11.81 18.87
CA ARG A 358 8.58 11.58 18.74
C ARG A 358 8.32 10.34 17.88
N PRO A 359 7.40 9.46 18.26
CA PRO A 359 6.91 8.42 17.37
C PRO A 359 6.39 9.08 16.07
N GLY A 360 6.66 8.45 14.92
CA GLY A 360 6.29 8.95 13.59
C GLY A 360 4.81 9.35 13.45
N PRO A 361 4.44 10.09 12.40
CA PRO A 361 3.13 10.75 12.31
C PRO A 361 1.97 9.76 12.34
N GLY A 362 1.29 9.70 13.49
CA GLY A 362 0.06 8.96 13.70
C GLY A 362 -0.83 9.69 14.70
N ARG A 363 -1.40 10.84 14.29
CA ARG A 363 -2.69 11.41 14.76
C ARG A 363 -2.83 12.89 14.38
N GLY A 364 -3.87 13.17 13.59
CA GLY A 364 -4.56 14.46 13.47
C GLY A 364 -6.04 14.16 13.13
N PRO A 365 -7.00 15.02 13.52
CA PRO A 365 -8.43 14.67 13.50
C PRO A 365 -9.09 14.86 12.12
N GLU A 366 -10.15 14.05 11.83
CA GLU A 366 -11.13 14.02 10.68
C GLU A 366 -10.79 13.16 9.41
N PRO A 367 -11.79 12.67 8.63
CA PRO A 367 -12.59 11.45 8.75
C PRO A 367 -12.17 10.34 7.75
N LEU A 368 -10.90 10.29 7.35
CA LEU A 368 -10.38 9.24 6.46
C LEU A 368 -10.05 7.98 7.28
N SER A 369 -10.22 6.80 6.68
CA SER A 369 -9.79 5.57 7.36
C SER A 369 -8.26 5.62 7.61
N VAL A 370 -7.80 5.00 8.70
CA VAL A 370 -6.38 4.96 9.06
C VAL A 370 -5.55 4.35 7.93
N LEU A 371 -6.06 3.32 7.26
CA LEU A 371 -5.41 2.67 6.13
C LEU A 371 -5.23 3.62 4.94
N GLN A 372 -6.26 4.42 4.62
CA GLN A 372 -6.16 5.42 3.56
C GLN A 372 -5.09 6.47 3.88
N THR A 373 -5.12 6.97 5.12
CA THR A 373 -4.18 7.99 5.60
C THR A 373 -2.75 7.47 5.52
N TRP A 374 -2.52 6.21 5.88
CA TRP A 374 -1.23 5.58 5.80
C TRP A 374 -0.75 5.46 4.36
N ILE A 375 -1.55 4.89 3.47
CA ILE A 375 -1.16 4.73 2.06
C ILE A 375 -0.89 6.10 1.41
N GLU A 376 -1.75 7.10 1.63
CA GLU A 376 -1.53 8.45 1.12
C GLU A 376 -0.28 9.14 1.69
N SER A 377 0.17 8.69 2.87
CA SER A 377 1.33 9.25 3.56
C SER A 377 2.69 8.71 3.16
N LEU A 378 2.71 7.54 2.52
CA LEU A 378 3.92 6.96 1.92
C LEU A 378 4.34 7.78 0.67
#